data_AF-A0A521TVG5-F1
#
_entry.id   AF-A0A521TVG5-F1
#
_cell.length_a   1.000
_cell.length_b   1.000
_cell.length_c   1.000
_cell.angle_alpha   90.00
_cell.angle_beta   90.00
_cell.angle_gamma   90.00
#
_symmetry.space_group_name_H-M   'P 1'
#
loop_
_entity.id
_entity.type
_entity.pdbx_description
1 polymer ?
#
loop_
_entity_poly.entity_id
_entity_poly.type
_entity_poly.pdbx_seq_one_letter_code
_entity_poly.pdbx_strand_id
1 'polypeptide(L)'
;MSLRFLKAVALGVALLSGCASQPTGPGEAPSNEAVMAVLGTVRALHHEADVFEGAGDFERASDAVRRILAMQYPRNMAEAEDLRADAYGRLAELALRRAAPDEALSLADTGLRDTHRESVLRARLMMVRGQSLGALADRAHAAADELGARRLREQAVEALEASIALNQRLLQRLADGGAP
;
A
#
# COMPACT_ATOMS: atom_id res chain seq x y z
N MET A 1 50.98 -57.52 -12.19
CA MET A 1 49.91 -58.42 -11.73
C MET A 1 48.66 -57.56 -11.55
N SER A 2 47.70 -57.59 -12.48
CA SER A 2 46.63 -58.62 -12.61
C SER A 2 45.79 -58.68 -11.33
N LEU A 3 44.46 -58.65 -11.31
CA LEU A 3 43.42 -58.75 -12.33
C LEU A 3 42.05 -58.52 -11.63
N ARG A 4 41.14 -57.76 -12.27
CA ARG A 4 39.68 -57.99 -12.44
C ARG A 4 38.67 -58.11 -11.27
N PHE A 5 37.41 -57.83 -11.67
CA PHE A 5 36.09 -58.28 -11.17
C PHE A 5 35.40 -57.33 -10.16
N LEU A 6 34.09 -57.04 -10.21
CA LEU A 6 32.98 -57.32 -11.11
C LEU A 6 31.81 -56.39 -10.68
N LYS A 7 31.01 -55.97 -11.65
CA LYS A 7 29.69 -55.31 -11.63
C LYS A 7 28.81 -55.50 -10.37
N ALA A 8 28.11 -54.44 -9.97
CA ALA A 8 26.68 -54.50 -9.59
C ALA A 8 25.99 -53.15 -9.83
N VAL A 9 25.02 -53.17 -10.74
CA VAL A 9 24.01 -52.12 -10.96
C VAL A 9 22.92 -52.33 -9.91
N ALA A 10 22.58 -51.29 -9.16
CA ALA A 10 21.33 -51.24 -8.40
C ALA A 10 20.65 -49.91 -8.70
N LEU A 11 19.65 -50.00 -9.59
CA LEU A 11 18.72 -48.96 -9.98
C LEU A 11 17.72 -48.79 -8.83
N GLY A 12 17.93 -47.78 -7.99
CA GLY A 12 17.00 -47.39 -6.93
C GLY A 12 16.14 -46.21 -7.39
N VAL A 13 14.97 -46.51 -7.94
CA VAL A 13 13.92 -45.52 -8.24
C VAL A 13 13.25 -45.14 -6.92
N ALA A 14 13.59 -43.97 -6.38
CA ALA A 14 12.85 -43.36 -5.29
C ALA A 14 11.68 -42.56 -5.86
N LEU A 15 10.46 -43.03 -5.58
CA LEU A 15 9.21 -42.37 -5.87
C LEU A 15 9.15 -41.03 -5.12
N LEU A 16 9.37 -39.94 -5.82
CA LEU A 16 9.02 -38.60 -5.38
C LEU A 16 7.50 -38.50 -5.36
N SER A 17 6.86 -38.78 -4.22
CA SER A 17 5.50 -38.31 -3.93
C SER A 17 5.54 -36.79 -3.76
N GLY A 18 5.63 -36.10 -4.90
CA GLY A 18 5.34 -34.68 -4.97
C GLY A 18 3.85 -34.48 -4.77
N CYS A 19 3.46 -33.87 -3.66
CA CYS A 19 2.20 -33.12 -3.60
C CYS A 19 2.33 -31.98 -4.61
N ALA A 20 2.05 -32.26 -5.87
CA ALA A 20 1.91 -31.26 -6.91
C ALA A 20 0.64 -30.49 -6.59
N SER A 21 0.79 -29.37 -5.87
CA SER A 21 -0.23 -28.33 -5.84
C SER A 21 -0.59 -28.02 -7.29
N GLN A 22 -1.81 -28.32 -7.69
CA GLN A 22 -2.28 -28.03 -9.04
C GLN A 22 -2.03 -26.55 -9.33
N PRO A 23 -1.46 -26.20 -10.49
CA PRO A 23 -1.40 -24.81 -10.91
C PRO A 23 -2.85 -24.33 -11.04
N THR A 24 -3.24 -23.45 -10.13
CA THR A 24 -4.54 -22.79 -10.16
C THR A 24 -4.71 -22.13 -11.53
N GLY A 25 -5.83 -22.43 -12.17
CA GLY A 25 -6.13 -21.95 -13.52
C GLY A 25 -6.14 -20.42 -13.56
N PRO A 26 -5.95 -19.80 -14.74
CA PRO A 26 -6.10 -18.36 -14.87
C PRO A 26 -7.53 -17.96 -14.45
N GLY A 27 -7.64 -17.24 -13.33
CA GLY A 27 -8.91 -16.73 -12.79
C GLY A 27 -9.32 -17.27 -11.41
N GLU A 28 -8.58 -18.22 -10.83
CA GLU A 28 -8.93 -18.75 -9.50
C GLU A 28 -8.66 -17.72 -8.39
N ALA A 29 -9.61 -17.60 -7.45
CA ALA A 29 -9.45 -16.75 -6.28
C ALA A 29 -8.34 -17.29 -5.37
N PRO A 30 -7.59 -16.41 -4.67
CA PRO A 30 -6.56 -16.87 -3.74
C PRO A 30 -7.18 -17.68 -2.60
N SER A 31 -6.44 -18.66 -2.08
CA SER A 31 -6.89 -19.41 -0.90
C SER A 31 -7.12 -18.46 0.28
N ASN A 32 -8.15 -18.71 1.07
CA ASN A 32 -8.46 -17.90 2.26
C ASN A 32 -7.26 -17.81 3.22
N GLU A 33 -6.49 -18.89 3.39
CA GLU A 33 -5.30 -18.90 4.24
C GLU A 33 -4.22 -17.93 3.74
N ALA A 34 -3.94 -17.89 2.44
CA ALA A 34 -3.00 -16.93 1.86
C ALA A 34 -3.45 -15.48 2.03
N VAL A 35 -4.75 -15.20 1.85
CA VAL A 35 -5.33 -13.85 2.08
C VAL A 35 -5.14 -13.46 3.55
N MET A 36 -5.49 -14.35 4.48
CA MET A 36 -5.37 -14.09 5.92
C MET A 36 -3.91 -13.90 6.35
N ALA A 37 -2.96 -14.63 5.76
CA ALA A 37 -1.54 -14.46 6.02
C ALA A 37 -1.04 -13.06 5.58
N VAL A 38 -1.47 -12.58 4.41
CA VAL A 38 -1.16 -11.22 3.93
C VAL A 38 -1.75 -10.17 4.87
N LEU A 39 -3.04 -10.27 5.20
CA LEU A 39 -3.71 -9.29 6.07
C LEU A 39 -3.09 -9.27 7.48
N GLY A 40 -2.72 -10.43 8.02
CA GLY A 40 -2.00 -10.52 9.28
C GLY A 40 -0.64 -9.83 9.24
N THR A 41 0.11 -10.03 8.14
CA THR A 41 1.42 -9.40 7.93
C THR A 41 1.29 -7.88 7.82
N VAL A 42 0.35 -7.38 7.02
CA VAL A 42 0.11 -5.94 6.86
C VAL A 42 -0.26 -5.30 8.20
N ARG A 43 -1.15 -5.92 8.97
CA ARG A 43 -1.51 -5.44 10.31
C ARG A 43 -0.28 -5.34 11.23
N ALA A 44 0.58 -6.35 11.21
CA ALA A 44 1.81 -6.35 12.02
C ALA A 44 2.76 -5.22 11.59
N LEU A 45 2.90 -4.96 10.29
CA LEU A 45 3.73 -3.86 9.76
C LEU A 45 3.19 -2.48 10.14
N HIS A 46 1.86 -2.28 10.14
CA HIS A 46 1.26 -1.05 10.65
C HIS A 46 1.53 -0.87 12.14
N HIS A 47 1.35 -1.94 12.94
CA HIS A 47 1.62 -1.85 14.37
C HIS A 47 3.10 -1.56 14.66
N GLU A 48 4.03 -2.17 13.91
CA GLU A 48 5.46 -1.85 13.97
C GLU A 48 5.72 -0.37 13.64
N ALA A 49 5.06 0.17 12.61
CA ALA A 49 5.15 1.58 12.26
C ALA A 49 4.61 2.49 13.38
N ASP A 50 3.50 2.12 14.01
CA ASP A 50 2.92 2.88 15.13
C ASP A 50 3.85 2.91 16.35
N VAL A 51 4.56 1.80 16.64
CA VAL A 51 5.58 1.74 17.70
C VAL A 51 6.72 2.71 17.41
N PHE A 52 7.23 2.75 16.17
CA PHE A 52 8.28 3.69 15.79
C PHE A 52 7.79 5.14 15.77
N GLU A 53 6.58 5.40 15.26
CA GLU A 53 5.98 6.74 15.28
C GLU A 53 5.80 7.24 16.71
N GLY A 54 5.34 6.38 17.63
CA GLY A 54 5.20 6.72 19.06
C GLY A 54 6.53 7.07 19.73
N ALA A 55 7.65 6.56 19.21
CA ALA A 55 9.00 6.92 19.63
C ALA A 55 9.59 8.14 18.90
N GLY A 56 8.85 8.73 17.94
CA GLY A 56 9.32 9.84 17.10
C GLY A 56 10.24 9.40 15.95
N ASP A 57 10.43 8.10 15.74
CA ASP A 57 11.28 7.56 14.67
C ASP A 57 10.48 7.36 13.37
N PHE A 58 10.19 8.48 12.71
CA PHE A 58 9.37 8.49 11.50
C PHE A 58 10.03 7.80 10.30
N GLU A 59 11.37 7.68 10.29
CA GLU A 59 12.08 6.94 9.23
C GLU A 59 11.82 5.44 9.37
N ARG A 60 12.02 4.87 10.56
CA ARG A 60 11.73 3.45 10.79
C ARG A 60 10.24 3.15 10.66
N ALA A 61 9.38 4.07 11.05
CA ALA A 61 7.94 3.95 10.81
C ALA A 61 7.65 3.85 9.29
N SER A 62 8.27 4.71 8.49
CA SER A 62 8.14 4.69 7.03
C SER A 62 8.69 3.41 6.43
N ASP A 63 9.83 2.90 6.89
CA ASP A 63 10.41 1.65 6.42
C ASP A 63 9.50 0.44 6.67
N ALA A 64 8.85 0.38 7.83
CA ALA A 64 7.84 -0.64 8.12
C ALA A 64 6.69 -0.60 7.11
N VAL A 65 6.17 0.59 6.79
CA VAL A 65 5.05 0.73 5.83
C VAL A 65 5.51 0.48 4.38
N ARG A 66 6.72 0.88 3.99
CA ARG A 66 7.27 0.57 2.65
C ARG A 66 7.34 -0.93 2.38
N ARG A 67 7.54 -1.75 3.41
CA ARG A 67 7.51 -3.21 3.28
C ARG A 67 6.15 -3.72 2.80
N ILE A 68 5.03 -3.05 3.12
CA ILE A 68 3.69 -3.39 2.61
C ILE A 68 3.61 -3.21 1.09
N LEU A 69 4.18 -2.12 0.57
CA LEU A 69 4.23 -1.87 -0.89
C LEU A 69 5.14 -2.86 -1.62
N ALA A 70 6.18 -3.36 -0.95
CA ALA A 70 7.10 -4.36 -1.49
C ALA A 70 6.57 -5.81 -1.42
N MET A 71 5.44 -6.05 -0.76
CA MET A 71 4.87 -7.41 -0.65
C MET A 71 4.38 -7.92 -2.01
N GLN A 72 4.55 -9.23 -2.22
CA GLN A 72 3.88 -9.94 -3.30
C GLN A 72 2.48 -10.33 -2.84
N TYR A 73 1.47 -9.76 -3.50
CA TYR A 73 0.08 -10.10 -3.24
C TYR A 73 -0.32 -11.33 -4.06
N PRO A 74 -1.14 -12.25 -3.49
CA PRO A 74 -1.79 -13.29 -4.27
C PRO A 74 -2.51 -12.68 -5.48
N ARG A 75 -2.46 -13.37 -6.62
CA ARG A 75 -3.19 -12.95 -7.83
C ARG A 75 -4.69 -12.86 -7.50
N ASN A 76 -5.35 -11.85 -8.06
CA ASN A 76 -6.79 -11.60 -7.90
C ASN A 76 -7.26 -11.35 -6.45
N MET A 77 -6.36 -10.99 -5.52
CA MET A 77 -6.76 -10.55 -4.18
C MET A 77 -7.47 -9.19 -4.27
N ALA A 78 -8.76 -9.16 -3.95
CA ALA A 78 -9.63 -7.99 -4.08
C ALA A 78 -9.18 -6.79 -3.21
N GLU A 79 -8.54 -7.09 -2.08
CA GLU A 79 -8.05 -6.15 -1.08
C GLU A 79 -6.68 -5.56 -1.44
N ALA A 80 -5.95 -6.12 -2.42
CA ALA A 80 -4.58 -5.71 -2.70
C ALA A 80 -4.45 -4.22 -3.08
N GLU A 81 -5.45 -3.68 -3.78
CA GLU A 81 -5.51 -2.25 -4.11
C GLU A 81 -5.74 -1.38 -2.86
N ASP A 82 -6.64 -1.78 -1.96
CA ASP A 82 -6.90 -1.06 -0.72
C ASP A 82 -5.67 -1.08 0.20
N LEU A 83 -4.98 -2.22 0.31
CA LEU A 83 -3.75 -2.30 1.12
C LEU A 83 -2.64 -1.38 0.58
N ARG A 84 -2.54 -1.23 -0.74
CA ARG A 84 -1.64 -0.24 -1.36
C ARG A 84 -2.10 1.19 -1.09
N ALA A 85 -3.40 1.47 -1.23
CA ALA A 85 -3.98 2.79 -0.95
C ALA A 85 -3.67 3.24 0.49
N ASP A 86 -3.89 2.34 1.45
CA ASP A 86 -3.65 2.61 2.86
C ASP A 86 -2.16 2.84 3.16
N ALA A 87 -1.28 2.00 2.59
CA ALA A 87 0.16 2.15 2.75
C ALA A 87 0.68 3.48 2.18
N TYR A 88 0.25 3.89 0.97
CA TYR A 88 0.61 5.19 0.41
C TYR A 88 0.09 6.36 1.26
N GLY A 89 -1.16 6.28 1.74
CA GLY A 89 -1.74 7.29 2.61
C GLY A 89 -0.96 7.44 3.92
N ARG A 90 -0.60 6.31 4.55
CA ARG A 90 0.20 6.28 5.77
C ARG A 90 1.62 6.81 5.57
N LEU A 91 2.29 6.46 4.46
CA LEU A 91 3.61 7.00 4.13
C LEU A 91 3.56 8.52 3.93
N ALA A 92 2.53 9.03 3.25
CA ALA A 92 2.37 10.45 3.01
C ALA A 92 2.15 11.23 4.33
N GLU A 93 1.36 10.68 5.26
CA GLU A 93 1.20 11.26 6.61
C GLU A 93 2.51 11.28 7.40
N LEU A 94 3.28 10.17 7.37
CA LEU A 94 4.60 10.10 8.03
C LEU A 94 5.59 11.11 7.42
N ALA A 95 5.54 11.33 6.10
CA ALA A 95 6.34 12.36 5.44
C ALA A 95 5.94 13.78 5.89
N LEU A 96 4.64 14.06 6.09
CA LEU A 96 4.21 15.33 6.69
C LEU A 96 4.70 15.52 8.12
N ARG A 97 4.70 14.45 8.95
CA ARG A 97 5.28 14.49 10.30
C ARG A 97 6.78 14.80 10.31
N ARG A 98 7.50 14.42 9.23
CA ARG A 98 8.92 14.78 8.99
C ARG A 98 9.12 16.16 8.36
N ALA A 99 8.07 16.96 8.19
CA ALA A 99 8.10 18.22 7.45
C ALA A 99 8.63 18.07 6.00
N ALA A 100 8.33 16.94 5.37
CA ALA A 100 8.67 16.60 3.98
C ALA A 100 7.43 16.60 3.06
N PRO A 101 6.78 17.76 2.83
CA PRO A 101 5.53 17.84 2.09
C PRO A 101 5.66 17.50 0.59
N ASP A 102 6.85 17.67 -0.03
CA ASP A 102 7.07 17.23 -1.41
C ASP A 102 7.01 15.69 -1.54
N GLU A 103 7.62 14.98 -0.60
CA GLU A 103 7.56 13.51 -0.52
C GLU A 103 6.13 13.06 -0.25
N ALA A 104 5.44 13.71 0.70
CA ALA A 104 4.05 13.43 1.01
C ALA A 104 3.12 13.59 -0.21
N LEU A 105 3.29 14.69 -0.96
CA LEU A 105 2.53 14.93 -2.19
C LEU A 105 2.81 13.84 -3.23
N SER A 106 4.08 13.48 -3.45
CA SER A 106 4.48 12.46 -4.40
C SER A 106 3.89 11.08 -4.06
N LEU A 107 3.89 10.71 -2.79
CA LEU A 107 3.30 9.46 -2.29
C LEU A 107 1.78 9.44 -2.47
N ALA A 108 1.09 10.55 -2.11
CA ALA A 108 -0.35 10.66 -2.28
C ALA A 108 -0.76 10.60 -3.76
N ASP A 109 -0.06 11.30 -4.65
CA ASP A 109 -0.32 11.29 -6.09
C ASP A 109 -0.04 9.90 -6.70
N THR A 110 0.98 9.19 -6.23
CA THR A 110 1.25 7.81 -6.66
C THR A 110 0.14 6.86 -6.20
N GLY A 111 -0.27 6.95 -4.94
CA GLY A 111 -1.42 6.19 -4.44
C GLY A 111 -2.70 6.48 -5.22
N LEU A 112 -2.97 7.74 -5.58
CA LEU A 112 -4.15 8.11 -6.38
C LEU A 112 -4.10 7.60 -7.82
N ARG A 113 -2.90 7.42 -8.37
CA ARG A 113 -2.68 6.84 -9.70
C ARG A 113 -2.87 5.33 -9.69
N ASP A 114 -2.40 4.65 -8.64
CA ASP A 114 -2.42 3.19 -8.53
C ASP A 114 -3.74 2.63 -7.96
N THR A 115 -4.62 3.51 -7.47
CA THR A 115 -5.92 3.16 -6.92
C THR A 115 -7.02 3.79 -7.78
N HIS A 116 -8.08 3.03 -8.02
CA HIS A 116 -9.18 3.39 -8.91
C HIS A 116 -10.53 3.18 -8.25
N ARG A 117 -10.64 2.20 -7.34
CA ARG A 117 -11.88 1.94 -6.60
C ARG A 117 -12.23 3.14 -5.72
N GLU A 118 -13.50 3.53 -5.76
CA GLU A 118 -14.03 4.48 -4.77
C GLU A 118 -14.00 3.82 -3.40
N SER A 119 -13.19 4.37 -2.49
CA SER A 119 -13.06 3.88 -1.12
C SER A 119 -12.70 5.02 -0.17
N VAL A 120 -12.90 4.80 1.13
CA VAL A 120 -12.45 5.73 2.17
C VAL A 120 -10.92 5.93 2.14
N LEU A 121 -10.17 4.94 1.63
CA LEU A 121 -8.71 4.99 1.49
C LEU A 121 -8.31 5.91 0.32
N ARG A 122 -9.03 5.86 -0.80
CA ARG A 122 -8.86 6.83 -1.88
C ARG A 122 -9.23 8.24 -1.43
N ALA A 123 -10.30 8.39 -0.64
CA ALA A 123 -10.64 9.69 -0.05
C ALA A 123 -9.54 10.18 0.91
N ARG A 124 -8.93 9.30 1.71
CA ARG A 124 -7.77 9.62 2.56
C ARG A 124 -6.58 10.10 1.74
N LEU A 125 -6.26 9.45 0.61
CA LEU A 125 -5.20 9.92 -0.28
C LEU A 125 -5.45 11.35 -0.81
N MET A 126 -6.69 11.67 -1.19
CA MET A 126 -7.08 13.04 -1.58
C MET A 126 -6.92 14.04 -0.42
N MET A 127 -7.30 13.64 0.80
CA MET A 127 -7.15 14.47 1.99
C MET A 127 -5.67 14.77 2.26
N VAL A 128 -4.81 13.75 2.28
CA VAL A 128 -3.37 13.92 2.55
C VAL A 128 -2.67 14.68 1.42
N ARG A 129 -3.11 14.52 0.17
CA ARG A 129 -2.69 15.39 -0.95
C ARG A 129 -3.00 16.86 -0.67
N GLY A 130 -4.22 17.16 -0.22
CA GLY A 130 -4.61 18.52 0.18
C GLY A 130 -3.77 19.09 1.31
N GLN A 131 -3.50 18.29 2.35
CA GLN A 131 -2.62 18.67 3.46
C GLN A 131 -1.19 18.96 2.99
N SER A 132 -0.66 18.15 2.06
CA SER A 132 0.67 18.32 1.48
C SER A 132 0.78 19.61 0.67
N LEU A 133 -0.23 19.90 -0.16
CA LEU A 133 -0.32 21.15 -0.92
C LEU A 133 -0.43 22.37 0.01
N GLY A 134 -1.18 22.27 1.10
CA GLY A 134 -1.25 23.32 2.12
C GLY A 134 0.12 23.62 2.74
N ALA A 135 0.85 22.59 3.15
CA ALA A 135 2.20 22.75 3.68
C ALA A 135 3.19 23.34 2.66
N LEU A 136 3.08 22.98 1.37
CA LEU A 136 3.85 23.59 0.30
C LEU A 136 3.47 25.06 0.08
N ALA A 137 2.18 25.40 0.19
CA ALA A 137 1.73 26.78 0.08
C ALA A 137 2.31 27.65 1.19
N ASP A 138 2.36 27.15 2.42
CA ASP A 138 2.96 27.84 3.56
C ASP A 138 4.46 28.07 3.34
N ARG A 139 5.17 27.08 2.78
CA ARG A 139 6.57 27.22 2.38
C ARG A 139 6.76 28.28 1.29
N ALA A 140 5.91 28.28 0.26
CA ALA A 140 5.96 29.28 -0.82
C ALA A 140 5.72 30.69 -0.28
N HIS A 141 4.74 30.84 0.62
CA HIS A 141 4.47 32.12 1.29
C HIS A 141 5.66 32.59 2.13
N ALA A 142 6.27 31.70 2.91
CA ALA A 142 7.49 32.02 3.67
C ALA A 142 8.67 32.43 2.76
N ALA A 143 8.69 31.96 1.52
CA ALA A 143 9.66 32.36 0.49
C ALA A 143 9.24 33.61 -0.30
N ALA A 144 8.19 34.32 0.12
CA ALA A 144 7.60 35.49 -0.54
C ALA A 144 7.07 35.22 -1.98
N ASP A 145 6.78 33.96 -2.32
CA ASP A 145 6.08 33.58 -3.54
C ASP A 145 4.56 33.52 -3.31
N GLU A 146 3.92 34.70 -3.28
CA GLU A 146 2.48 34.82 -3.02
C GLU A 146 1.60 34.19 -4.11
N LEU A 147 2.07 34.22 -5.36
CA LEU A 147 1.35 33.64 -6.49
C LEU A 147 1.39 32.11 -6.43
N GLY A 148 2.55 31.53 -6.16
CA GLY A 148 2.70 30.10 -5.93
C GLY A 148 1.91 29.63 -4.71
N ALA A 149 2.00 30.35 -3.59
CA ALA A 149 1.23 30.05 -2.38
C ALA A 149 -0.28 30.02 -2.64
N ARG A 150 -0.81 31.02 -3.37
CA ARG A 150 -2.23 31.05 -3.72
C ARG A 150 -2.66 29.86 -4.57
N ARG A 151 -1.90 29.53 -5.62
CA ARG A 151 -2.17 28.37 -6.50
C ARG A 151 -2.18 27.05 -5.72
N LEU A 152 -1.20 26.86 -4.84
CA LEU A 152 -1.12 25.65 -4.02
C LEU A 152 -2.29 25.55 -3.04
N ARG A 153 -2.76 26.67 -2.46
CA ARG A 153 -3.96 26.69 -1.62
C ARG A 153 -5.23 26.33 -2.40
N GLU A 154 -5.39 26.85 -3.62
CA GLU A 154 -6.51 26.49 -4.49
C GLU A 154 -6.52 24.98 -4.77
N GLN A 155 -5.37 24.42 -5.16
CA GLN A 155 -5.24 22.97 -5.38
C GLN A 155 -5.46 22.15 -4.10
N ALA A 156 -5.07 22.66 -2.93
CA ALA A 156 -5.31 22.01 -1.65
C ALA A 156 -6.82 21.93 -1.35
N VAL A 157 -7.54 23.03 -1.56
CA VAL A 157 -9.00 23.08 -1.40
C VAL A 157 -9.68 22.10 -2.35
N GLU A 158 -9.32 22.10 -3.63
CA GLU A 158 -9.87 21.15 -4.62
C GLU A 158 -9.67 19.69 -4.19
N ALA A 159 -8.50 19.34 -3.65
CA ALA A 159 -8.21 17.98 -3.17
C ALA A 159 -9.07 17.60 -1.95
N LEU A 160 -9.25 18.53 -1.00
CA LEU A 160 -10.08 18.33 0.19
C LEU A 160 -11.57 18.21 -0.17
N GLU A 161 -12.06 19.06 -1.08
CA GLU A 161 -13.43 18.98 -1.59
C GLU A 161 -13.68 17.65 -2.32
N ALA A 162 -12.72 17.18 -3.13
CA ALA A 162 -12.80 15.86 -3.76
C ALA A 162 -12.89 14.72 -2.73
N SER A 163 -12.10 14.80 -1.65
CA SER A 163 -12.15 13.84 -0.53
C SER A 163 -13.53 13.83 0.15
N ILE A 164 -14.07 15.02 0.45
CA ILE A 164 -15.39 15.19 1.09
C ILE A 164 -16.49 14.64 0.18
N ALA A 165 -16.49 15.01 -1.10
CA ALA A 165 -17.49 14.57 -2.06
C ALA A 165 -17.48 13.05 -2.24
N LEU A 166 -16.30 12.43 -2.26
CA LEU A 166 -16.18 10.97 -2.34
C LEU A 166 -16.74 10.29 -1.09
N ASN A 167 -16.39 10.77 0.10
CA ASN A 167 -16.93 10.24 1.36
C ASN A 167 -18.45 10.42 1.46
N GLN A 168 -19.00 11.54 1.02
CA GLN A 168 -20.44 11.78 0.98
C GLN A 168 -21.16 10.79 0.07
N ARG A 169 -20.62 10.51 -1.13
CA ARG A 169 -21.19 9.49 -2.04
C ARG A 169 -21.14 8.10 -1.43
N LEU A 170 -20.03 7.74 -0.76
CA LEU A 170 -19.89 6.45 -0.07
C LEU A 170 -20.93 6.30 1.05
N LEU A 171 -21.10 7.34 1.88
CA LEU A 171 -22.11 7.34 2.94
C LEU A 171 -23.53 7.22 2.38
N GLN A 172 -23.86 7.94 1.31
CA GLN A 172 -25.15 7.84 0.64
C GLN A 172 -25.41 6.41 0.13
N ARG A 173 -24.44 5.82 -0.57
CA ARG A 173 -24.54 4.43 -1.07
C ARG A 173 -24.80 3.44 0.06
N LEU A 174 -24.10 3.56 1.19
CA LEU A 174 -24.29 2.69 2.36
C LEU A 174 -25.66 2.89 3.02
N ALA A 175 -26.16 4.13 3.09
CA ALA A 175 -27.50 4.42 3.61
C ALA A 175 -28.60 3.82 2.74
N ASP A 176 -28.39 3.76 1.43
CA ASP A 176 -29.31 3.17 0.46
C ASP A 176 -29.20 1.63 0.37
N GLY A 177 -28.40 1.00 1.23
CA GLY A 177 -28.19 -0.45 1.25
C GLY A 177 -27.25 -0.99 0.18
N GLY A 178 -26.50 -0.12 -0.50
CA GLY A 178 -25.46 -0.52 -1.43
C GLY A 178 -24.27 -1.15 -0.72
N ALA A 179 -23.68 -2.18 -1.34
CA ALA A 179 -22.37 -2.67 -0.93
C ALA A 179 -21.27 -1.62 -1.24
N PRO A 180 -20.21 -1.54 -0.42
CA PRO A 180 -19.08 -0.63 -0.65
C PRO A 180 -18.40 -0.87 -2.00
#